data_AF-A0A554LF64-F1
#
_entry.id   AF-A0A554LF64-F1
#
_cell.length_a   1.000
_cell.length_b   1.000
_cell.length_c   1.000
_cell.angle_alpha   90.00
_cell.angle_beta   90.00
_cell.angle_gamma   90.00
#
_symmetry.space_group_name_H-M   'P 1'
#
loop_
_entity.id
_entity.type
_entity.pdbx_description
1 polymer ?
#
loop_
_entity_poly.entity_id
_entity_poly.type
_entity_poly.pdbx_seq_one_letter_code
_entity_poly.pdbx_strand_id
1 'polypeptide(L)'
;MADETNQEMGQETAAPAGDQGDVEKNKGMAVLSYIGILCLIPLLAAKESKFAQFHAKQGLVLFLAEVLLGILYAIPFLNVVMLFVGWILYILLLVLAIMGIVNALGGKFWKMPVLGGMAEKFKF
;
A
#
# COMPACT_ATOMS: atom_id res chain seq x y z
N MET A 1 37.62 39.05 -22.04
CA MET A 1 36.45 38.31 -22.53
C MET A 1 36.79 36.83 -22.48
N ALA A 2 35.89 36.05 -21.88
CA ALA A 2 35.88 34.60 -21.69
C ALA A 2 36.82 34.02 -20.61
N ASP A 3 36.41 34.08 -19.34
CA ASP A 3 36.82 33.10 -18.33
C ASP A 3 35.76 32.91 -17.20
N GLU A 4 34.47 32.80 -17.54
CA GLU A 4 33.40 32.58 -16.54
C GLU A 4 32.30 31.63 -17.03
N THR A 5 32.63 30.62 -17.84
CA THR A 5 31.58 29.73 -18.41
C THR A 5 31.90 28.26 -18.25
N ASN A 6 32.31 27.85 -17.05
CA ASN A 6 32.40 26.42 -16.76
C ASN A 6 32.19 26.06 -15.27
N GLN A 7 31.05 26.47 -14.72
CA GLN A 7 30.57 25.97 -13.42
C GLN A 7 29.06 25.71 -13.41
N GLU A 8 28.51 25.01 -14.40
CA GLU A 8 27.17 24.42 -14.28
C GLU A 8 27.13 23.06 -14.97
N MET A 9 27.79 22.06 -14.38
CA MET A 9 27.58 20.67 -14.76
C MET A 9 27.43 19.81 -13.51
N GLY A 10 26.21 19.29 -13.30
CA GLY A 10 25.97 18.13 -12.45
C GLY A 10 25.41 18.40 -11.05
N GLN A 11 24.35 19.19 -10.92
CA GLN A 11 23.34 18.82 -9.91
C GLN A 11 22.59 17.59 -10.44
N GLU A 12 23.22 16.42 -10.30
CA GLU A 12 22.49 15.17 -10.26
C GLU A 12 21.55 15.27 -9.05
N THR A 13 20.25 15.38 -9.31
CA THR A 13 19.22 15.48 -8.29
C THR A 13 19.20 14.18 -7.50
N ALA A 14 20.09 14.05 -6.52
CA ALA A 14 19.99 13.04 -5.49
C ALA A 14 18.61 13.22 -4.86
N ALA A 15 17.75 12.21 -4.99
CA ALA A 15 16.44 12.18 -4.34
C ALA A 15 16.64 12.58 -2.86
N PRO A 16 15.80 13.46 -2.30
CA PRO A 16 16.03 13.99 -0.96
C PRO A 16 16.18 12.84 0.02
N ALA A 17 17.26 12.84 0.78
CA ALA A 17 17.62 11.79 1.75
C ALA A 17 16.49 11.45 2.75
N GLY A 18 15.48 12.33 2.88
CA GLY A 18 14.26 12.09 3.65
C GLY A 18 13.34 11.00 3.09
N ASP A 19 13.24 10.83 1.76
CA ASP A 19 12.34 9.84 1.15
C ASP A 19 12.94 8.43 1.26
N GLN A 20 14.24 8.28 0.98
CA GLN A 20 14.93 7.00 1.13
C GLN A 20 15.08 6.60 2.61
N GLY A 21 15.38 7.57 3.48
CA GLY A 21 15.46 7.34 4.93
C GLY A 21 14.14 6.92 5.56
N ASP A 22 13.01 7.47 5.10
CA ASP A 22 11.67 7.03 5.52
C ASP A 22 11.39 5.59 5.07
N VAL A 23 11.64 5.29 3.79
CA VAL A 23 11.41 3.96 3.20
C VAL A 23 12.16 2.89 3.98
N GLU A 24 13.48 3.04 4.17
CA GLU A 24 14.28 2.00 4.84
C GLU A 24 13.85 1.77 6.30
N LYS A 25 13.49 2.82 7.03
CA LYS A 25 13.04 2.72 8.42
C LYS A 25 11.65 2.09 8.55
N ASN A 26 10.78 2.27 7.56
CA ASN A 26 9.36 1.93 7.66
C ASN A 26 8.92 0.74 6.78
N LYS A 27 9.84 0.02 6.13
CA LYS A 27 9.53 -1.22 5.38
C LYS A 27 8.66 -2.22 6.16
N GLY A 28 8.99 -2.48 7.42
CA GLY A 28 8.20 -3.39 8.27
C GLY A 28 6.75 -2.91 8.47
N MET A 29 6.58 -1.60 8.70
CA MET A 29 5.27 -0.96 8.85
C MET A 29 4.47 -1.02 7.55
N ALA A 30 5.12 -0.82 6.40
CA ALA A 30 4.50 -0.98 5.09
C ALA A 30 4.05 -2.42 4.83
N VAL A 31 4.83 -3.44 5.24
CA VAL A 31 4.44 -4.85 5.11
C VAL A 31 3.23 -5.19 5.99
N LEU A 32 3.21 -4.75 7.26
CA LEU A 32 2.07 -4.95 8.16
C LEU A 32 0.75 -4.42 7.59
N SER A 33 0.82 -3.41 6.72
CA SER A 33 -0.35 -2.84 6.03
C SER A 33 -1.16 -3.88 5.26
N TYR A 34 -0.55 -4.97 4.81
CA TYR A 34 -1.22 -5.96 3.95
C TYR A 34 -1.62 -7.24 4.70
N ILE A 35 -1.58 -7.23 6.04
CA ILE A 35 -1.93 -8.37 6.88
C ILE A 35 -3.23 -8.07 7.61
N GLY A 36 -4.34 -8.00 6.85
CA GLY A 36 -5.69 -7.78 7.36
C GLY A 36 -5.79 -6.59 8.33
N ILE A 37 -6.30 -6.86 9.54
CA ILE A 37 -6.52 -5.84 10.58
C ILE A 37 -5.22 -5.16 11.05
N LEU A 38 -4.05 -5.79 10.85
CA LEU A 38 -2.77 -5.19 11.25
C LEU A 38 -2.46 -3.90 10.48
N CYS A 39 -3.18 -3.60 9.39
CA CYS A 39 -3.09 -2.31 8.70
C CYS A 39 -3.35 -1.10 9.59
N LEU A 40 -4.05 -1.27 10.72
CA LEU A 40 -4.28 -0.21 11.69
C LEU A 40 -3.01 0.18 12.46
N ILE A 41 -2.04 -0.74 12.60
CA ILE A 41 -0.78 -0.47 13.29
C ILE A 41 0.02 0.62 12.57
N PRO A 42 0.40 0.50 11.28
CA PRO A 42 1.08 1.57 10.57
C PRO A 42 0.24 2.83 10.44
N LEU A 43 -1.09 2.70 10.28
CA LEU A 43 -2.01 3.83 10.23
C LEU A 43 -1.92 4.71 11.49
N LEU A 44 -1.84 4.09 12.67
CA LEU A 44 -1.89 4.78 13.95
C LEU A 44 -0.52 5.08 14.54
N ALA A 45 0.49 4.26 14.26
CA ALA A 45 1.82 4.35 14.87
C ALA A 45 2.90 4.98 13.97
N ALA A 46 2.73 4.97 12.64
CA ALA A 46 3.69 5.54 11.69
C ALA A 46 3.09 6.74 10.92
N LYS A 47 2.49 7.68 11.66
CA LYS A 47 1.79 8.86 11.08
C LYS A 47 2.68 9.79 10.27
N GLU A 48 3.94 9.91 10.68
CA GLU A 48 4.93 10.78 10.02
C GLU A 48 5.58 10.13 8.79
N SER A 49 5.38 8.83 8.58
CA SER A 49 5.96 8.10 7.45
C SER A 49 5.04 8.17 6.24
N LYS A 50 5.48 8.86 5.18
CA LYS A 50 4.73 8.90 3.92
C LYS A 50 4.65 7.51 3.31
N PHE A 51 5.74 6.75 3.39
CA PHE A 51 5.81 5.38 2.87
C PHE A 51 4.87 4.43 3.62
N ALA A 52 4.91 4.41 4.95
CA ALA A 52 4.03 3.55 5.74
C ALA A 52 2.56 3.95 5.55
N GLN A 53 2.24 5.26 5.59
CA GLN A 53 0.86 5.73 5.41
C GLN A 53 0.29 5.40 4.03
N PHE A 54 1.12 5.48 2.99
CA PHE A 54 0.71 5.10 1.64
C PHE A 54 0.28 3.62 1.56
N HIS A 55 1.10 2.71 2.10
CA HIS A 55 0.76 1.29 2.14
C HIS A 55 -0.39 1.00 3.12
N ALA A 56 -0.46 1.69 4.26
CA ALA A 56 -1.50 1.52 5.27
C ALA A 56 -2.90 1.87 4.74
N LYS A 57 -3.02 2.95 3.95
CA LYS A 57 -4.29 3.33 3.32
C LYS A 57 -4.77 2.29 2.30
N GLN A 58 -3.85 1.71 1.52
CA GLN A 58 -4.20 0.62 0.60
C GLN A 58 -4.56 -0.66 1.35
N GLY A 59 -3.81 -0.98 2.39
CA GLY A 59 -4.08 -2.05 3.34
C GLY A 59 -5.46 -1.96 3.97
N LEU A 60 -5.86 -0.75 4.37
CA LEU A 60 -7.17 -0.49 4.94
C LEU A 60 -8.30 -0.76 3.93
N VAL A 61 -8.16 -0.31 2.67
CA VAL A 61 -9.16 -0.61 1.62
C VAL A 61 -9.26 -2.12 1.39
N LEU A 62 -8.11 -2.80 1.32
CA LEU A 62 -8.06 -4.24 1.13
C LEU A 62 -8.75 -4.98 2.29
N PHE A 63 -8.43 -4.62 3.53
CA PHE A 63 -9.05 -5.18 4.73
C PHE A 63 -10.56 -4.94 4.78
N LEU A 64 -11.03 -3.74 4.41
CA LEU A 64 -12.47 -3.47 4.32
C LEU A 64 -13.16 -4.33 3.26
N ALA A 65 -12.50 -4.61 2.13
CA ALA A 65 -13.02 -5.54 1.12
C ALA A 65 -13.09 -6.98 1.64
N GLU A 66 -12.08 -7.43 2.40
CA GLU A 66 -12.08 -8.74 3.07
C GLU A 66 -13.21 -8.86 4.09
N VAL A 67 -13.43 -7.84 4.93
CA VAL A 67 -14.54 -7.80 5.90
C VAL A 67 -15.88 -7.86 5.20
N LEU A 68 -16.07 -7.09 4.12
CA LEU A 68 -17.31 -7.11 3.34
C LEU A 68 -17.57 -8.51 2.76
N LEU A 69 -16.54 -9.15 2.18
CA LEU A 69 -16.65 -10.51 1.68
C LEU A 69 -17.01 -11.50 2.79
N GLY A 70 -16.39 -11.38 3.97
CA GLY A 70 -16.71 -12.20 5.15
C GLY A 70 -18.16 -12.05 5.63
N ILE A 71 -18.70 -10.82 5.65
CA ILE A 71 -20.10 -10.55 5.99
C ILE A 71 -21.04 -11.22 4.99
N LEU A 72 -20.75 -11.14 3.69
CA LEU A 72 -21.56 -11.79 2.66
C LEU A 72 -21.61 -13.31 2.88
N TYR A 73 -20.48 -13.94 3.19
CA TYR A 73 -20.41 -15.37 3.48
C TYR A 73 -21.21 -15.81 4.71
N ALA A 74 -21.45 -14.93 5.68
CA ALA A 74 -22.23 -15.25 6.87
C ALA A 74 -23.75 -15.38 6.59
N ILE A 75 -24.23 -14.98 5.40
CA ILE A 75 -25.66 -15.03 5.04
C ILE A 75 -26.03 -16.44 4.54
N PRO A 76 -26.90 -17.20 5.26
CA PRO A 76 -27.14 -18.63 5.01
C PRO A 76 -27.76 -18.97 3.63
N PHE A 77 -28.38 -18.01 2.95
CA PHE A 77 -29.17 -18.25 1.74
C PHE A 77 -28.39 -18.08 0.43
N LEU A 78 -27.11 -17.67 0.46
CA LEU A 78 -26.30 -17.37 -0.75
C LEU A 78 -25.48 -18.58 -1.28
N ASN A 79 -25.84 -19.79 -0.88
CA ASN A 79 -24.90 -20.86 -0.55
C ASN A 79 -24.22 -21.66 -1.69
N VAL A 80 -24.51 -21.43 -2.99
CA VAL A 80 -23.82 -22.19 -4.07
C VAL A 80 -23.02 -21.28 -4.98
N VAL A 81 -23.64 -20.23 -5.52
CA VAL A 81 -22.93 -19.30 -6.43
C VAL A 81 -21.84 -18.52 -5.68
N MET A 82 -22.09 -18.13 -4.42
CA MET A 82 -21.07 -17.44 -3.63
C MET A 82 -19.90 -18.33 -3.22
N LEU A 83 -20.06 -19.65 -3.13
CA LEU A 83 -18.92 -20.53 -2.85
C LEU A 83 -17.87 -20.45 -3.96
N PHE A 84 -18.30 -20.46 -5.22
CA PHE A 84 -17.36 -20.38 -6.35
C PHE A 84 -16.87 -18.95 -6.58
N VAL A 85 -17.77 -17.97 -6.65
CA VAL A 85 -17.41 -16.58 -6.92
C VAL A 85 -16.60 -16.00 -5.76
N GLY A 86 -17.02 -16.24 -4.53
CA GLY A 86 -16.33 -15.72 -3.36
C GLY A 86 -14.94 -16.33 -3.18
N TRP A 87 -14.70 -17.58 -3.60
CA TRP A 87 -13.36 -18.17 -3.54
C TRP A 87 -12.41 -17.49 -4.53
N ILE A 88 -12.89 -17.23 -5.75
CA ILE A 88 -12.14 -16.46 -6.75
C ILE A 88 -11.83 -15.04 -6.24
N LEU A 89 -12.82 -14.36 -5.64
CA LEU A 89 -12.63 -13.03 -5.06
C LEU A 89 -11.62 -13.06 -3.90
N TYR A 90 -11.68 -14.08 -3.03
CA TYR A 90 -10.73 -14.23 -1.94
C TYR A 90 -9.29 -14.41 -2.46
N ILE A 91 -9.10 -15.26 -3.47
CA ILE A 91 -7.79 -15.44 -4.12
C ILE A 91 -7.32 -14.13 -4.76
N LEU A 92 -8.20 -13.36 -5.40
CA LEU A 92 -7.86 -12.05 -5.96
C LEU A 92 -7.35 -11.10 -4.86
N LEU A 93 -8.08 -10.98 -3.74
CA LEU A 93 -7.66 -10.12 -2.61
C LEU A 93 -6.32 -10.58 -2.04
N LEU A 94 -6.11 -11.89 -1.90
CA LEU A 94 -4.83 -12.46 -1.46
C LEU A 94 -3.68 -12.11 -2.41
N VAL A 95 -3.89 -12.20 -3.72
CA VAL A 95 -2.89 -11.81 -4.73
C VAL A 95 -2.55 -10.32 -4.60
N LEU A 96 -3.56 -9.45 -4.41
CA LEU A 96 -3.33 -8.02 -4.18
C LEU A 96 -2.55 -7.75 -2.89
N ALA A 97 -2.83 -8.49 -1.82
CA ALA A 97 -2.06 -8.43 -0.57
C ALA A 97 -0.59 -8.77 -0.80
N ILE A 98 -0.32 -9.90 -1.47
CA ILE A 98 1.04 -10.37 -1.77
C ILE A 98 1.79 -9.35 -2.65
N MET A 99 1.14 -8.82 -3.69
CA MET A 99 1.74 -7.77 -4.53
C MET A 99 2.07 -6.52 -3.72
N GLY A 100 1.19 -6.13 -2.80
CA GLY A 100 1.43 -5.04 -1.86
C GLY A 100 2.67 -5.28 -1.00
N ILE A 101 2.80 -6.46 -0.41
CA ILE A 101 3.95 -6.88 0.40
C ILE A 101 5.25 -6.85 -0.40
N VAL A 102 5.25 -7.43 -1.61
CA VAL A 102 6.44 -7.48 -2.47
C VAL A 102 6.92 -6.06 -2.83
N ASN A 103 5.99 -5.15 -3.14
CA ASN A 103 6.34 -3.76 -3.44
C ASN A 103 6.79 -2.99 -2.20
N ALA A 104 6.17 -3.23 -1.04
CA ALA A 104 6.58 -2.64 0.22
C ALA A 104 8.01 -3.06 0.60
N LEU A 105 8.34 -4.36 0.48
CA LEU A 105 9.70 -4.86 0.69
C LEU A 105 10.70 -4.24 -0.29
N GLY A 106 10.27 -4.03 -1.54
CA GLY A 106 11.05 -3.35 -2.57
C GLY A 106 11.16 -1.83 -2.39
N GLY A 107 10.56 -1.24 -1.36
CA GLY A 107 10.59 0.20 -1.10
C GLY A 107 9.82 1.03 -2.13
N LYS A 108 8.83 0.44 -2.81
CA LYS A 108 8.11 1.07 -3.93
C LYS A 108 6.74 1.56 -3.50
N PHE A 109 6.44 2.82 -3.83
CA PHE A 109 5.08 3.38 -3.77
C PHE A 109 4.19 2.81 -4.88
N TRP A 110 3.87 1.52 -4.77
CA TRP A 110 3.02 0.83 -5.74
C TRP A 110 1.54 1.08 -5.45
N LYS A 111 0.81 1.58 -6.45
CA LYS A 111 -0.63 1.78 -6.37
C LYS A 111 -1.35 0.49 -6.77
N MET A 112 -2.11 -0.08 -5.85
CA MET A 112 -2.89 -1.29 -6.09
C MET A 112 -3.88 -1.08 -7.24
N PRO A 113 -3.96 -2.01 -8.21
CA PRO A 113 -4.95 -1.96 -9.27
C PRO A 113 -6.35 -2.13 -8.68
N VAL A 114 -7.35 -1.50 -9.32
CA VAL A 114 -8.78 -1.51 -8.93
C VAL A 114 -9.08 -0.75 -7.62
N LEU A 115 -8.32 -1.00 -6.54
CA LEU A 115 -8.60 -0.46 -5.20
C LEU A 115 -7.76 0.77 -4.83
N GLY A 116 -6.62 0.99 -5.48
CA GLY A 116 -5.69 2.08 -5.14
C GLY A 116 -6.27 3.48 -5.28
N GLY A 117 -7.21 3.70 -6.20
CA GLY A 117 -7.91 4.99 -6.33
C GLY A 117 -8.88 5.29 -5.18
N MET A 118 -9.31 4.27 -4.42
CA MET A 118 -10.12 4.45 -3.22
C MET A 118 -9.26 4.84 -2.01
N ALA A 119 -8.04 4.30 -1.93
CA ALA A 119 -7.08 4.61 -0.88
C ALA A 119 -6.67 6.09 -0.87
N GLU A 120 -6.57 6.71 -2.05
CA GLU A 120 -6.24 8.13 -2.21
C GLU A 120 -7.29 9.10 -1.65
N LYS A 121 -8.52 8.62 -1.39
CA LYS A 121 -9.59 9.44 -0.82
C LYS A 121 -9.41 9.69 0.68
N PHE A 122 -8.56 8.91 1.35
CA PHE A 122 -8.28 9.08 2.78
C PHE A 122 -7.30 10.24 3.02
N LYS A 123 -7.83 11.36 3.52
CA LYS A 123 -7.10 12.63 3.79
C LYS A 123 -6.72 12.82 5.25
N PHE A 124 -6.30 11.77 5.91
CA PHE A 124 -5.73 11.84 7.25
C PHE A 124 -4.25 11.47 7.21
#